data_AF-A0A944VWE2-F1
#
_entry.id   AF-A0A944VWE2-F1
#
_cell.length_a   1.000
_cell.length_b   1.000
_cell.length_c   1.000
_cell.angle_alpha   90.00
_cell.angle_beta   90.00
_cell.angle_gamma   90.00
#
_symmetry.space_group_name_H-M   'P 1'
#
loop_
_entity.id
_entity.type
_entity.pdbx_description
1 polymer ?
#
loop_
_entity_poly.entity_id
_entity_poly.type
_entity_poly.pdbx_seq_one_letter_code
_entity_poly.pdbx_strand_id
1 'polypeptide(L)'
;MKSEAKKRYEFRLHGWVGIFLIAIAELAVIFQHSSYIAHRIGVWTTPLCWWGYLFLIDAIIFRIKGNSLIINRRRNFLLQLPLSIVIWLLFELYNLHLVNWKYIGLPTNPVELCLGMGLAFATIMPGMFLTAELLDTLRIFERFHIAKLKVTNRIIYGGIVLGFLFVMAPLLLPQSSAKYLFGLVWTGFVMLFEPIVYSSKGDSLLRDLENGTLNRILSLFTAGFICGFLWEFWNYWAPSKWIYTAPFMQDLKIFEMPVAGFLGFGPFAWEYFVMYSFARLLLRRDLGK
;
A
#
# COMPACT_ATOMS: atom_id res chain seq x y z
N MET A 1 35.50 7.82 -16.45
CA MET A 1 34.23 7.08 -16.39
C MET A 1 33.28 7.65 -17.43
N LYS A 2 33.12 6.97 -18.57
CA LYS A 2 32.15 7.38 -19.59
C LYS A 2 30.76 7.17 -19.02
N SER A 3 29.97 8.24 -18.94
CA SER A 3 28.52 8.20 -18.70
C SER A 3 27.89 7.34 -19.79
N GLU A 4 27.62 6.07 -19.51
CA GLU A 4 26.73 5.26 -20.35
C GLU A 4 25.40 6.02 -20.45
N ALA A 5 25.09 6.52 -21.64
CA ALA A 5 23.77 7.09 -21.91
C ALA A 5 22.75 5.97 -21.71
N LYS A 6 22.12 5.94 -20.53
CA LYS A 6 21.11 4.94 -20.15
C LYS A 6 20.04 4.95 -21.25
N LYS A 7 19.94 3.87 -22.03
CA LYS A 7 18.96 3.72 -23.10
C LYS A 7 17.57 3.98 -22.52
N ARG A 8 16.97 5.13 -22.84
CA ARG A 8 15.62 5.48 -22.40
C ARG A 8 14.63 4.91 -23.39
N TYR A 9 13.69 4.12 -22.88
CA TYR A 9 12.60 3.57 -23.67
C TYR A 9 11.52 4.63 -23.89
N GLU A 10 10.67 4.44 -24.89
CA GLU A 10 9.55 5.34 -25.13
C GLU A 10 8.55 5.32 -23.96
N PHE A 11 7.96 6.49 -23.68
CA PHE A 11 6.91 6.61 -22.69
C PHE A 11 5.63 6.00 -23.24
N ARG A 12 5.09 4.99 -22.55
CA ARG A 12 3.96 4.20 -23.03
C ARG A 12 2.63 4.95 -22.89
N LEU A 13 1.67 4.61 -23.75
CA LEU A 13 0.34 5.24 -23.81
C LEU A 13 -0.40 5.23 -22.47
N HIS A 14 -0.30 4.15 -21.69
CA HIS A 14 -0.97 4.08 -20.39
C HIS A 14 -0.50 5.18 -19.43
N GLY A 15 0.76 5.62 -19.52
CA GLY A 15 1.24 6.75 -18.73
C GLY A 15 0.51 8.05 -19.02
N TRP A 16 0.19 8.32 -20.30
CA TRP A 16 -0.61 9.48 -20.69
C TRP A 16 -2.06 9.37 -20.22
N VAL A 17 -2.65 8.16 -20.32
CA VAL A 17 -3.96 7.88 -19.72
C VAL A 17 -3.92 8.15 -18.22
N GLY A 18 -2.83 7.79 -17.55
CA GLY A 18 -2.67 8.03 -16.12
C GLY A 18 -2.67 9.51 -15.75
N ILE A 19 -1.94 10.33 -16.52
CA ILE A 19 -1.93 11.79 -16.37
C ILE A 19 -3.34 12.36 -16.58
N PHE A 20 -4.04 11.91 -17.62
CA PHE A 20 -5.40 12.34 -17.92
C PHE A 20 -6.37 12.00 -16.77
N LEU A 21 -6.29 10.79 -16.20
CA LEU A 21 -7.14 10.36 -15.09
C LEU A 21 -6.92 11.20 -13.82
N ILE A 22 -5.67 11.53 -13.49
CA ILE A 22 -5.37 12.41 -12.37
C ILE A 22 -5.90 13.83 -12.67
N ALA A 23 -5.60 14.37 -13.84
CA ALA A 23 -6.00 15.73 -14.21
C ALA A 23 -7.53 15.91 -14.19
N ILE A 24 -8.30 14.94 -14.70
CA ILE A 24 -9.76 15.03 -14.69
C ILE A 24 -10.33 14.92 -13.27
N ALA A 25 -9.74 14.10 -12.40
CA ALA A 25 -10.14 13.99 -11.00
C ALA A 25 -9.86 15.28 -10.23
N GLU A 26 -8.67 15.86 -10.39
CA GLU A 26 -8.29 17.15 -9.77
C GLU A 26 -9.19 18.30 -10.25
N LEU A 27 -9.45 18.39 -11.56
CA LEU A 27 -10.38 19.38 -12.11
C LEU A 27 -11.80 19.18 -11.57
N ALA A 28 -12.27 17.94 -11.47
CA ALA A 28 -13.58 17.62 -10.92
C ALA A 28 -13.71 18.06 -9.45
N VAL A 29 -12.67 17.84 -8.64
CA VAL A 29 -12.58 18.31 -7.25
C VAL A 29 -12.61 19.84 -7.17
N ILE A 30 -11.90 20.55 -8.04
CA ILE A 30 -11.89 22.02 -8.05
C ILE A 30 -13.29 22.59 -8.36
N PHE A 31 -13.99 22.01 -9.33
CA PHE A 31 -15.30 22.52 -9.80
C PHE A 31 -16.51 21.84 -9.14
N GLN A 32 -16.29 21.01 -8.10
CA GLN A 32 -17.34 20.18 -7.49
C GLN A 32 -18.52 20.97 -6.91
N HIS A 33 -18.31 22.21 -6.48
CA HIS A 33 -19.38 23.07 -5.94
C HIS A 33 -20.15 23.86 -7.01
N SER A 34 -19.61 23.94 -8.23
CA SER A 34 -20.16 24.75 -9.32
C SER A 34 -20.81 23.92 -10.42
N SER A 35 -20.53 22.61 -10.50
CA SER A 35 -21.03 21.73 -11.54
C SER A 35 -21.43 20.36 -10.99
N TYR A 36 -22.66 19.94 -11.28
CA TYR A 36 -23.14 18.59 -10.93
C TYR A 36 -22.28 17.49 -11.56
N ILE A 37 -21.83 17.67 -12.81
CA ILE A 37 -20.97 16.71 -13.50
C ILE A 37 -19.62 16.61 -12.79
N ALA A 38 -19.03 17.75 -12.42
CA ALA A 38 -17.78 17.78 -11.66
C ALA A 38 -17.93 17.09 -10.29
N HIS A 39 -19.02 17.34 -9.57
CA HIS A 39 -19.30 16.63 -8.33
C HIS A 39 -19.42 15.11 -8.54
N ARG A 40 -20.15 14.66 -9.57
CA ARG A 40 -20.30 13.24 -9.89
C ARG A 40 -18.98 12.58 -10.23
N ILE A 41 -18.07 13.25 -10.93
CA ILE A 41 -16.71 12.74 -11.17
C ILE A 41 -15.89 12.77 -9.88
N GLY A 42 -16.02 13.81 -9.07
CA GLY A 42 -15.30 13.96 -7.80
C GLY A 42 -15.60 12.85 -6.78
N VAL A 43 -16.81 12.27 -6.79
CA VAL A 43 -17.13 11.08 -5.98
C VAL A 43 -16.18 9.92 -6.29
N TRP A 44 -15.64 9.86 -7.51
CA TRP A 44 -14.68 8.85 -7.96
C TRP A 44 -13.21 9.28 -7.85
N THR A 45 -12.90 10.40 -7.18
CA THR A 45 -11.52 10.93 -7.09
C THR A 45 -10.51 9.88 -6.63
N THR A 46 -10.78 9.16 -5.54
CA THR A 46 -9.83 8.17 -5.01
C THR A 46 -9.46 7.10 -6.05
N PRO A 47 -10.41 6.31 -6.62
CA PRO A 47 -10.05 5.33 -7.63
C PRO A 47 -9.43 5.97 -8.88
N LEU A 48 -9.93 7.12 -9.36
CA LEU A 48 -9.38 7.78 -10.55
C LEU A 48 -7.91 8.18 -10.38
N CYS A 49 -7.59 8.86 -9.28
CA CYS A 49 -6.23 9.29 -8.98
C CYS A 49 -5.29 8.10 -8.80
N TRP A 50 -5.71 7.06 -8.07
CA TRP A 50 -4.85 5.89 -7.83
C TRP A 50 -4.60 5.07 -9.08
N TRP A 51 -5.63 4.79 -9.89
CA TRP A 51 -5.42 4.13 -11.20
C TRP A 51 -4.55 4.98 -12.12
N GLY A 52 -4.74 6.29 -12.12
CA GLY A 52 -3.90 7.20 -12.86
C GLY A 52 -2.44 7.18 -12.41
N TYR A 53 -2.22 7.12 -11.09
CA TYR A 53 -0.89 6.99 -10.48
C TYR A 53 -0.21 5.68 -10.86
N LEU A 54 -0.91 4.54 -10.78
CA LEU A 54 -0.33 3.25 -11.17
C LEU A 54 0.17 3.28 -12.62
N PHE A 55 -0.63 3.82 -13.53
CA PHE A 55 -0.26 3.88 -14.94
C PHE A 55 0.91 4.83 -15.18
N LEU A 56 0.91 5.99 -14.54
CA LEU A 56 1.99 6.97 -14.63
C LEU A 56 3.32 6.39 -14.12
N ILE A 57 3.34 5.84 -12.90
CA ILE A 57 4.55 5.30 -12.29
C ILE A 57 5.08 4.10 -13.06
N ASP A 58 4.21 3.19 -13.50
CA ASP A 58 4.62 2.05 -14.32
C ASP A 58 5.27 2.50 -15.65
N ALA A 59 4.68 3.49 -16.32
CA ALA A 59 5.23 4.05 -17.57
C ALA A 59 6.59 4.75 -17.35
N ILE A 60 6.77 5.44 -16.20
CA ILE A 60 8.06 6.02 -15.81
C ILE A 60 9.11 4.91 -15.61
N ILE A 61 8.78 3.86 -14.86
CA ILE A 61 9.68 2.71 -14.65
C ILE A 61 10.05 2.07 -15.99
N PHE A 62 9.06 1.83 -16.87
CA PHE A 62 9.29 1.27 -18.19
C PHE A 62 10.25 2.16 -19.01
N ARG A 63 10.05 3.48 -19.00
CA ARG A 63 10.93 4.44 -19.67
C ARG A 63 12.38 4.37 -19.18
N ILE A 64 12.59 4.12 -17.88
CA ILE A 64 13.93 4.11 -17.28
C ILE A 64 14.68 2.79 -17.53
N LYS A 65 14.00 1.63 -17.46
CA LYS A 65 14.68 0.31 -17.50
C LYS A 65 14.11 -0.70 -18.50
N GLY A 66 13.04 -0.37 -19.22
CA GLY A 66 12.43 -1.23 -20.26
C GLY A 66 11.66 -2.44 -19.74
N ASN A 67 11.49 -2.53 -18.42
CA ASN A 67 10.78 -3.60 -17.73
C ASN A 67 9.90 -2.99 -16.64
N SER A 68 8.59 -3.18 -16.72
CA SER A 68 7.62 -2.68 -15.73
C SER A 68 6.60 -3.75 -15.32
N LEU A 69 5.81 -3.46 -14.29
CA LEU A 69 4.86 -4.41 -13.71
C LEU A 69 3.69 -4.68 -14.66
N ILE A 70 3.11 -3.64 -15.26
CA ILE A 70 1.92 -3.73 -16.12
C ILE A 70 2.27 -4.30 -17.48
N ILE A 71 3.41 -3.91 -18.07
CA ILE A 71 3.80 -4.33 -19.42
C ILE A 71 4.41 -5.73 -19.42
N ASN A 72 5.45 -5.95 -18.61
CA ASN A 72 6.27 -7.16 -18.71
C ASN A 72 5.87 -8.24 -17.70
N ARG A 73 5.26 -7.84 -16.57
CA ARG A 73 4.90 -8.75 -15.47
C ARG A 73 3.39 -8.70 -15.18
N ARG A 74 2.58 -8.59 -16.24
CA ARG A 74 1.13 -8.41 -16.18
C ARG A 74 0.40 -9.42 -15.29
N ARG A 75 0.83 -10.69 -15.28
CA ARG A 75 0.23 -11.71 -14.40
C ARG A 75 0.42 -11.37 -12.92
N ASN A 76 1.58 -10.84 -12.54
CA ASN A 76 1.82 -10.39 -11.16
C ASN A 76 0.96 -9.16 -10.84
N PHE A 77 0.81 -8.22 -11.78
CA PHE A 77 -0.09 -7.08 -11.63
C PHE A 77 -1.54 -7.53 -11.38
N LEU A 78 -2.07 -8.39 -12.26
CA LEU A 78 -3.44 -8.89 -12.16
C LEU A 78 -3.69 -9.71 -10.89
N LEU A 79 -2.66 -10.38 -10.35
CA LEU A 79 -2.74 -11.07 -9.07
C LEU A 79 -2.78 -10.10 -7.88
N GLN A 80 -2.07 -8.97 -7.96
CA GLN A 80 -2.04 -7.98 -6.88
C GLN A 80 -3.39 -7.30 -6.68
N LEU A 81 -4.19 -7.09 -7.73
CA LEU A 81 -5.50 -6.41 -7.62
C LEU A 81 -6.48 -7.10 -6.66
N PRO A 82 -6.86 -8.39 -6.86
CA PRO A 82 -7.77 -9.08 -5.94
C PRO A 82 -7.14 -9.30 -4.56
N LEU A 83 -5.83 -9.58 -4.49
CA LEU A 83 -5.15 -9.72 -3.20
C LEU A 83 -5.15 -8.41 -2.40
N SER A 84 -5.00 -7.27 -3.08
CA SER A 84 -5.06 -5.95 -2.45
C SER A 84 -6.42 -5.69 -1.80
N ILE A 85 -7.51 -6.05 -2.50
CA ILE A 85 -8.87 -5.96 -1.96
C ILE A 85 -9.00 -6.86 -0.74
N VAL A 86 -8.67 -8.15 -0.87
CA VAL A 86 -8.82 -9.12 0.22
C VAL A 86 -8.02 -8.69 1.46
N ILE A 87 -6.78 -8.25 1.26
CA ILE A 87 -5.93 -7.78 2.35
C ILE A 87 -6.49 -6.51 2.99
N TRP A 88 -6.98 -5.55 2.20
CA TRP A 88 -7.61 -4.35 2.77
C TRP A 88 -8.86 -4.68 3.58
N LEU A 89 -9.69 -5.62 3.09
CA LEU A 89 -10.88 -6.06 3.82
C LEU A 89 -10.56 -6.69 5.18
N LEU A 90 -9.35 -7.23 5.37
CA LEU A 90 -8.91 -7.65 6.71
C LEU A 90 -8.76 -6.44 7.65
N PHE A 91 -8.23 -5.31 7.18
CA PHE A 91 -8.15 -4.08 7.98
C PHE A 91 -9.54 -3.47 8.23
N GLU A 92 -10.47 -3.56 7.27
CA GLU A 92 -11.88 -3.20 7.49
C GLU A 92 -12.52 -4.06 8.58
N LEU A 93 -12.20 -5.37 8.65
CA LEU A 93 -12.68 -6.25 9.72
C LEU A 93 -12.22 -5.77 11.10
N TYR A 94 -10.95 -5.36 11.25
CA TYR A 94 -10.50 -4.71 12.48
C TYR A 94 -11.30 -3.44 12.74
N ASN A 95 -11.51 -2.62 11.71
CA ASN A 95 -12.19 -1.34 11.85
C ASN A 95 -13.65 -1.47 12.31
N LEU A 96 -14.33 -2.58 12.02
CA LEU A 96 -15.67 -2.86 12.57
C LEU A 96 -15.69 -2.82 14.11
N HIS A 97 -14.60 -3.23 14.75
CA HIS A 97 -14.45 -3.23 16.20
C HIS A 97 -13.70 -1.98 16.70
N LEU A 98 -12.61 -1.60 16.05
CA LEU A 98 -11.77 -0.48 16.48
C LEU A 98 -12.43 0.89 16.27
N VAL A 99 -13.19 1.02 15.17
CA VAL A 99 -13.85 2.27 14.75
C VAL A 99 -12.84 3.43 14.65
N ASN A 100 -11.76 3.19 13.90
CA ASN A 100 -10.66 4.14 13.72
C ASN A 100 -10.86 5.07 12.52
N TRP A 101 -11.64 4.65 11.53
CA TRP A 101 -12.07 5.49 10.42
C TRP A 101 -13.53 5.20 10.04
N LYS A 102 -14.15 6.18 9.38
CA LYS A 102 -15.48 6.03 8.75
C LYS A 102 -15.52 6.71 7.40
N TYR A 103 -16.30 6.16 6.48
CA TYR A 103 -16.52 6.73 5.16
C TYR A 103 -17.70 7.69 5.17
N ILE A 104 -17.58 8.80 4.45
CA ILE A 104 -18.61 9.82 4.27
C ILE A 104 -18.74 10.20 2.80
N GLY A 105 -19.92 10.70 2.40
CA GLY A 105 -20.17 11.17 1.03
C GLY A 105 -20.16 10.07 -0.03
N LEU A 106 -20.29 8.80 0.37
CA LEU A 106 -20.31 7.66 -0.55
C LEU A 106 -21.63 7.59 -1.37
N PRO A 107 -21.60 7.00 -2.58
CA PRO A 107 -22.81 6.73 -3.35
C PRO A 107 -23.83 5.89 -2.57
N THR A 108 -25.12 6.20 -2.74
CA THR A 108 -26.22 5.43 -2.15
C THR A 108 -26.57 4.18 -2.95
N ASN A 109 -26.22 4.15 -4.24
CA ASN A 109 -26.42 2.98 -5.09
C ASN A 109 -25.41 1.88 -4.68
N PRO A 110 -25.86 0.67 -4.28
CA PRO A 110 -24.95 -0.38 -3.80
C PRO A 110 -23.94 -0.86 -4.84
N VAL A 111 -24.31 -0.88 -6.11
CA VAL A 111 -23.41 -1.30 -7.20
C VAL A 111 -22.33 -0.25 -7.42
N GLU A 112 -22.71 1.03 -7.48
CA GLU A 112 -21.79 2.16 -7.61
C GLU A 112 -20.80 2.18 -6.44
N LEU A 113 -21.31 1.99 -5.22
CA LEU A 113 -20.53 1.91 -4.00
C LEU A 113 -19.50 0.77 -4.04
N CYS A 114 -19.95 -0.46 -4.32
CA CYS A 114 -19.07 -1.63 -4.36
C CYS A 114 -17.99 -1.50 -5.44
N LEU A 115 -18.34 -0.95 -6.61
CA LEU A 115 -17.37 -0.70 -7.69
C LEU A 115 -16.34 0.35 -7.29
N GLY A 116 -16.78 1.48 -6.72
CA GLY A 116 -15.88 2.55 -6.27
C GLY A 116 -14.90 2.07 -5.20
N MET A 117 -15.41 1.39 -4.15
CA MET A 117 -14.58 0.82 -3.09
C MET A 117 -13.65 -0.28 -3.63
N GLY A 118 -14.17 -1.21 -4.44
CA GLY A 118 -13.36 -2.29 -5.02
C GLY A 118 -12.22 -1.75 -5.89
N LEU A 119 -12.48 -0.74 -6.71
CA LEU A 119 -11.45 -0.11 -7.55
C LEU A 119 -10.40 0.65 -6.74
N ALA A 120 -10.79 1.31 -5.64
CA ALA A 120 -9.85 1.98 -4.74
C ALA A 120 -9.01 0.98 -3.91
N PHE A 121 -9.63 -0.07 -3.39
CA PHE A 121 -8.94 -1.07 -2.58
C PHE A 121 -7.99 -1.94 -3.42
N ALA A 122 -8.32 -2.17 -4.69
CA ALA A 122 -7.45 -2.89 -5.63
C ALA A 122 -6.10 -2.19 -5.86
N THR A 123 -6.03 -0.88 -5.69
CA THR A 123 -4.84 -0.09 -6.04
C THR A 123 -3.83 0.08 -4.90
N ILE A 124 -4.19 -0.26 -3.66
CA ILE A 124 -3.33 -0.07 -2.47
C ILE A 124 -1.99 -0.82 -2.63
N MET A 125 -2.06 -2.13 -2.86
CA MET A 125 -0.88 -2.98 -3.02
C MET A 125 0.00 -2.58 -4.21
N PRO A 126 -0.53 -2.53 -5.46
CA PRO A 126 0.30 -2.18 -6.60
C PRO A 126 0.82 -0.74 -6.51
N GLY A 127 0.11 0.18 -5.86
CA GLY A 127 0.57 1.54 -5.59
C GLY A 127 1.87 1.53 -4.80
N MET A 128 1.86 0.90 -3.63
CA MET A 128 3.06 0.80 -2.79
C MET A 128 4.21 0.06 -3.49
N PHE A 129 3.92 -1.04 -4.21
CA PHE A 129 4.97 -1.83 -4.86
C PHE A 129 5.58 -1.14 -6.08
N LEU A 130 4.79 -0.44 -6.90
CA LEU A 130 5.30 0.35 -8.01
C LEU A 130 6.13 1.53 -7.50
N THR A 131 5.70 2.21 -6.45
CA THR A 131 6.49 3.29 -5.83
C THR A 131 7.81 2.78 -5.27
N ALA A 132 7.80 1.63 -4.57
CA ALA A 132 9.02 0.99 -4.09
C ALA A 132 9.94 0.58 -5.25
N GLU A 133 9.38 0.05 -6.34
CA GLU A 133 10.14 -0.31 -7.53
C GLU A 133 10.72 0.91 -8.24
N LEU A 134 10.03 2.06 -8.25
CA LEU A 134 10.57 3.30 -8.78
C LEU A 134 11.78 3.75 -7.97
N LEU A 135 11.69 3.73 -6.63
CA LEU A 135 12.81 4.09 -5.74
C LEU A 135 14.02 3.17 -5.96
N ASP A 136 13.79 1.87 -6.12
CA ASP A 136 14.81 0.88 -6.48
C ASP A 136 15.41 1.15 -7.88
N THR A 137 14.56 1.44 -8.87
CA THR A 137 14.98 1.75 -10.24
C THR A 137 15.84 3.02 -10.32
N LEU A 138 15.58 3.97 -9.42
CA LEU A 138 16.35 5.18 -9.21
C LEU A 138 17.58 4.98 -8.31
N ARG A 139 17.76 3.78 -7.74
CA ARG A 139 18.89 3.40 -6.89
C ARG A 139 19.06 4.30 -5.65
N ILE A 140 17.94 4.79 -5.11
CA ILE A 140 17.95 5.73 -3.97
C ILE A 140 18.64 5.11 -2.75
N PHE A 141 18.42 3.82 -2.51
CA PHE A 141 18.89 3.12 -1.32
C PHE A 141 19.98 2.06 -1.57
N GLU A 142 20.53 1.99 -2.78
CA GLU A 142 21.51 0.96 -3.18
C GLU A 142 22.78 1.00 -2.31
N ARG A 143 23.14 2.17 -1.77
CA ARG A 143 24.32 2.35 -0.91
C ARG A 143 24.15 1.83 0.53
N PHE A 144 22.92 1.63 1.00
CA PHE A 144 22.68 1.30 2.41
C PHE A 144 22.77 -0.21 2.63
N HIS A 145 23.75 -0.61 3.42
CA HIS A 145 24.00 -1.98 3.82
C HIS A 145 24.20 -2.04 5.33
N ILE A 146 23.89 -3.18 5.91
CA ILE A 146 24.11 -3.47 7.34
C ILE A 146 24.96 -4.72 7.51
N ALA A 147 25.47 -4.92 8.72
CA ALA A 147 26.02 -6.20 9.11
C ALA A 147 24.96 -7.30 8.92
N LYS A 148 25.37 -8.43 8.35
CA LYS A 148 24.50 -9.57 8.09
C LYS A 148 23.83 -10.03 9.39
N LEU A 149 22.51 -10.07 9.39
CA LEU A 149 21.74 -10.57 10.53
C LEU A 149 21.79 -12.10 10.54
N LYS A 150 22.25 -12.71 11.64
CA LYS A 150 22.10 -14.16 11.83
C LYS A 150 20.66 -14.44 12.27
N VAL A 151 19.83 -14.92 11.35
CA VAL A 151 18.45 -15.31 11.69
C VAL A 151 18.49 -16.58 12.54
N THR A 152 17.91 -16.52 13.74
CA THR A 152 17.88 -17.63 14.69
C THR A 152 16.47 -18.12 14.91
N ASN A 153 16.31 -19.34 15.42
CA ASN A 153 15.01 -19.87 15.84
C ASN A 153 14.29 -18.96 16.84
N ARG A 154 15.04 -18.22 17.69
CA ARG A 154 14.44 -17.25 18.62
C ARG A 154 13.77 -16.08 17.89
N ILE A 155 14.39 -15.57 16.83
CA ILE A 155 13.79 -14.50 16.00
C ILE A 155 12.54 -15.04 15.30
N ILE A 156 12.61 -16.27 14.78
CA ILE A 156 11.49 -16.87 14.05
C ILE A 156 10.29 -17.12 14.97
N TYR A 157 10.48 -17.91 16.03
CA TYR A 157 9.39 -18.26 16.95
C TYR A 157 8.93 -17.06 17.77
N GLY A 158 9.86 -16.19 18.19
CA GLY A 158 9.55 -14.96 18.89
C GLY A 158 8.71 -14.02 18.03
N GLY A 159 9.07 -13.85 16.75
CA GLY A 159 8.30 -13.07 15.79
C GLY A 159 6.87 -13.62 15.61
N ILE A 160 6.72 -14.93 15.43
CA ILE A 160 5.40 -15.57 15.28
C ILE A 160 4.54 -15.36 16.51
N VAL A 161 5.05 -15.61 17.72
CA VAL A 161 4.29 -15.43 18.97
C VAL A 161 3.93 -13.97 19.18
N LEU A 162 4.87 -13.05 19.01
CA LEU A 162 4.61 -11.61 19.17
C LEU A 162 3.61 -11.10 18.13
N GLY A 163 3.78 -11.50 16.87
CA GLY A 163 2.87 -11.17 15.79
C GLY A 163 1.46 -11.70 16.04
N PHE A 164 1.34 -12.94 16.52
CA PHE A 164 0.04 -13.50 16.92
C PHE A 164 -0.61 -12.67 18.04
N LEU A 165 0.14 -12.28 19.06
CA LEU A 165 -0.37 -11.41 20.13
C LEU A 165 -0.79 -10.04 19.59
N PHE A 166 -0.03 -9.45 18.67
CA PHE A 166 -0.32 -8.13 18.08
C PHE A 166 -1.57 -8.14 17.21
N VAL A 167 -1.78 -9.22 16.46
CA VAL A 167 -2.96 -9.44 15.60
C VAL A 167 -4.20 -9.75 16.45
N MET A 168 -4.07 -10.58 17.50
CA MET A 168 -5.22 -11.04 18.28
C MET A 168 -5.66 -10.07 19.38
N ALA A 169 -4.74 -9.37 20.04
CA ALA A 169 -5.10 -8.49 21.16
C ALA A 169 -6.13 -7.40 20.80
N PRO A 170 -6.03 -6.71 19.64
CA PRO A 170 -7.04 -5.74 19.21
C PRO A 170 -8.43 -6.36 18.99
N LEU A 171 -8.52 -7.65 18.64
CA LEU A 171 -9.80 -8.34 18.41
C LEU A 171 -10.43 -8.87 19.71
N LEU A 172 -9.60 -9.26 20.68
CA LEU A 172 -10.06 -9.89 21.91
C LEU A 172 -10.37 -8.89 23.02
N LEU A 173 -9.73 -7.71 23.00
CA LEU A 173 -9.94 -6.70 24.03
C LEU A 173 -11.23 -5.89 23.78
N PRO A 174 -11.87 -5.36 24.85
CA PRO A 174 -13.02 -4.48 24.72
C PRO A 174 -12.70 -3.27 23.85
N GLN A 175 -13.70 -2.78 23.11
CA GLN A 175 -13.54 -1.67 22.17
C GLN A 175 -12.89 -0.42 22.80
N SER A 176 -13.21 -0.14 24.07
CA SER A 176 -12.66 0.97 24.84
C SER A 176 -11.13 0.99 24.90
N SER A 177 -10.51 -0.20 24.95
CA SER A 177 -9.05 -0.36 24.96
C SER A 177 -8.52 -0.65 23.56
N ALA A 178 -9.23 -1.46 22.79
CA ALA A 178 -8.80 -1.91 21.47
C ALA A 178 -8.56 -0.75 20.50
N LYS A 179 -9.38 0.32 20.54
CA LYS A 179 -9.22 1.51 19.69
C LYS A 179 -7.84 2.19 19.76
N TYR A 180 -7.06 1.95 20.82
CA TYR A 180 -5.69 2.46 20.96
C TYR A 180 -4.61 1.51 20.41
N LEU A 181 -4.98 0.26 20.09
CA LEU A 181 -4.04 -0.79 19.68
C LEU A 181 -3.84 -0.89 18.17
N PHE A 182 -4.29 0.12 17.42
CA PHE A 182 -4.14 0.17 15.96
C PHE A 182 -2.67 -0.02 15.53
N GLY A 183 -1.71 0.53 16.26
CA GLY A 183 -0.27 0.35 15.99
C GLY A 183 0.19 -1.11 15.99
N LEU A 184 -0.45 -1.96 16.79
CA LEU A 184 -0.19 -3.40 16.79
C LEU A 184 -0.69 -4.05 15.51
N VAL A 185 -1.82 -3.59 14.96
CA VAL A 185 -2.36 -4.09 13.70
C VAL A 185 -1.44 -3.75 12.52
N TRP A 186 -0.84 -2.55 12.49
CA TRP A 186 0.06 -2.09 11.40
C TRP A 186 1.47 -2.72 11.41
N THR A 187 1.79 -3.52 12.44
CA THR A 187 3.09 -4.20 12.55
C THR A 187 2.96 -5.71 12.82
N GLY A 188 1.78 -6.16 13.24
CA GLY A 188 1.52 -7.52 13.68
C GLY A 188 1.63 -8.51 12.53
N PHE A 189 1.16 -8.17 11.33
CA PHE A 189 1.24 -9.07 10.19
C PHE A 189 2.66 -9.22 9.67
N VAL A 190 3.50 -8.17 9.78
CA VAL A 190 4.96 -8.30 9.52
C VAL A 190 5.54 -9.35 10.46
N MET A 191 5.36 -9.18 11.77
CA MET A 191 5.94 -10.08 12.77
C MET A 191 5.43 -11.51 12.63
N LEU A 192 4.15 -11.69 12.27
CA LEU A 192 3.54 -13.00 12.13
C LEU A 192 3.97 -13.73 10.85
N PHE A 193 3.84 -13.09 9.68
CA PHE A 193 4.04 -13.76 8.41
C PHE A 193 5.48 -13.76 7.92
N GLU A 194 6.27 -12.75 8.25
CA GLU A 194 7.64 -12.64 7.74
C GLU A 194 8.52 -13.84 8.14
N PRO A 195 8.52 -14.33 9.40
CA PRO A 195 9.24 -15.55 9.76
C PRO A 195 8.76 -16.79 9.00
N ILE A 196 7.45 -16.89 8.75
CA ILE A 196 6.85 -18.03 8.04
C ILE A 196 7.28 -18.03 6.57
N VAL A 197 7.26 -16.85 5.93
CA VAL A 197 7.74 -16.64 4.56
C VAL A 197 9.23 -16.95 4.47
N TYR A 198 10.03 -16.46 5.42
CA TYR A 198 11.46 -16.75 5.52
C TYR A 198 11.72 -18.26 5.60
N SER A 199 11.12 -18.96 6.57
CA SER A 199 11.27 -20.41 6.78
C SER A 199 10.78 -21.24 5.59
N SER A 200 9.77 -20.75 4.86
CA SER A 200 9.23 -21.39 3.66
C SER A 200 10.00 -21.08 2.38
N LYS A 201 11.14 -20.38 2.48
CA LYS A 201 11.99 -19.96 1.36
C LYS A 201 11.28 -19.03 0.35
N GLY A 202 10.30 -18.24 0.81
CA GLY A 202 9.64 -17.21 0.00
C GLY A 202 10.46 -15.92 -0.14
N ASP A 203 9.84 -14.92 -0.79
CA ASP A 203 10.39 -13.57 -0.94
C ASP A 203 10.27 -12.82 0.40
N SER A 204 11.39 -12.72 1.13
CA SER A 204 11.43 -12.36 2.56
C SER A 204 12.34 -11.15 2.84
N LEU A 205 11.87 -10.24 3.69
CA LEU A 205 12.63 -9.10 4.21
C LEU A 205 13.69 -9.53 5.25
N LEU A 206 13.42 -10.53 6.08
CA LEU A 206 14.41 -11.14 6.97
C LEU A 206 15.59 -11.73 6.19
N ARG A 207 15.33 -12.29 5.00
CA ARG A 207 16.41 -12.75 4.12
C ARG A 207 17.22 -11.60 3.53
N ASP A 208 16.59 -10.45 3.25
CA ASP A 208 17.32 -9.25 2.85
C ASP A 208 18.25 -8.79 3.99
N LEU A 209 17.77 -8.76 5.24
CA LEU A 209 18.59 -8.45 6.43
C LEU A 209 19.72 -9.48 6.65
N GLU A 210 19.46 -10.76 6.43
CA GLU A 210 20.47 -11.84 6.51
C GLU A 210 21.58 -11.65 5.48
N ASN A 211 21.24 -11.14 4.30
CA ASN A 211 22.20 -10.80 3.26
C ASN A 211 22.86 -9.44 3.46
N GLY A 212 22.41 -8.65 4.45
CA GLY A 212 22.90 -7.30 4.74
C GLY A 212 22.36 -6.23 3.78
N THR A 213 21.29 -6.52 3.04
CA THR A 213 20.69 -5.60 2.05
C THR A 213 19.51 -4.86 2.66
N LEU A 214 19.52 -3.52 2.59
CA LEU A 214 18.40 -2.68 3.06
C LEU A 214 17.55 -2.10 1.94
N ASN A 215 18.01 -2.22 0.70
CA ASN A 215 17.42 -1.50 -0.42
C ASN A 215 15.91 -1.74 -0.58
N ARG A 216 15.44 -3.00 -0.52
CA ARG A 216 14.00 -3.32 -0.59
C ARG A 216 13.23 -2.80 0.62
N ILE A 217 13.77 -3.02 1.82
CA ILE A 217 13.14 -2.62 3.10
C ILE A 217 12.92 -1.10 3.12
N LEU A 218 13.95 -0.32 2.81
CA LEU A 218 13.85 1.14 2.76
C LEU A 218 12.97 1.61 1.60
N SER A 219 13.05 0.97 0.43
CA SER A 219 12.18 1.32 -0.70
C SER A 219 10.70 1.11 -0.36
N LEU A 220 10.34 -0.01 0.27
CA LEU A 220 8.97 -0.25 0.73
C LEU A 220 8.55 0.75 1.81
N PHE A 221 9.41 0.98 2.81
CA PHE A 221 9.11 1.90 3.91
C PHE A 221 8.86 3.33 3.40
N THR A 222 9.73 3.84 2.53
CA THR A 222 9.58 5.15 1.91
C THR A 222 8.39 5.19 0.95
N ALA A 223 8.14 4.11 0.20
CA ALA A 223 6.94 4.01 -0.64
C ALA A 223 5.66 4.09 0.19
N GLY A 224 5.63 3.44 1.36
CA GLY A 224 4.55 3.56 2.32
C GLY A 224 4.24 5.02 2.65
N PHE A 225 5.24 5.81 3.05
CA PHE A 225 5.05 7.24 3.34
C PHE A 225 4.63 8.07 2.12
N ILE A 226 5.23 7.85 0.95
CA ILE A 226 4.86 8.57 -0.27
C ILE A 226 3.40 8.26 -0.62
N CYS A 227 3.03 6.98 -0.61
CA CYS A 227 1.67 6.57 -0.89
C CYS A 227 0.70 7.08 0.17
N GLY A 228 1.04 7.01 1.45
CA GLY A 228 0.22 7.54 2.53
C GLY A 228 -0.01 9.05 2.44
N PHE A 229 1.02 9.82 2.10
CA PHE A 229 0.87 11.25 1.84
C PHE A 229 -0.07 11.54 0.66
N LEU A 230 0.09 10.83 -0.46
CA LEU A 230 -0.79 10.98 -1.62
C LEU A 230 -2.23 10.53 -1.31
N TRP A 231 -2.37 9.47 -0.50
CA TRP A 231 -3.64 8.93 -0.02
C TRP A 231 -4.40 10.01 0.73
N GLU A 232 -3.75 10.66 1.70
CA GLU A 232 -4.33 11.76 2.47
C GLU A 232 -4.58 13.02 1.64
N PHE A 233 -3.66 13.37 0.74
CA PHE A 233 -3.82 14.52 -0.13
C PHE A 233 -5.07 14.41 -1.00
N TRP A 234 -5.27 13.29 -1.71
CA TRP A 234 -6.45 13.09 -2.57
C TRP A 234 -7.74 12.92 -1.78
N ASN A 235 -7.68 12.30 -0.60
CA ASN A 235 -8.83 12.09 0.26
C ASN A 235 -9.40 13.38 0.81
N TYR A 236 -8.54 14.31 1.23
CA TYR A 236 -8.94 15.51 1.93
C TYR A 236 -9.97 16.34 1.14
N TRP A 237 -9.75 16.45 -0.17
CA TRP A 237 -10.56 17.26 -1.08
C TRP A 237 -11.73 16.50 -1.73
N ALA A 238 -11.74 15.17 -1.66
CA ALA A 238 -12.73 14.34 -2.34
C ALA A 238 -14.12 14.47 -1.67
N PRO A 239 -15.22 14.56 -2.46
CA PRO A 239 -16.58 14.49 -1.92
C PRO A 239 -16.86 13.18 -1.18
N SER A 240 -16.37 12.06 -1.73
CA SER A 240 -16.40 10.74 -1.09
C SER A 240 -15.04 10.47 -0.46
N LYS A 241 -15.00 10.39 0.88
CA LYS A 241 -13.74 10.30 1.63
C LYS A 241 -13.87 9.48 2.91
N TRP A 242 -12.75 9.03 3.46
CA TRP A 242 -12.70 8.56 4.85
C TRP A 242 -12.25 9.69 5.77
N ILE A 243 -12.75 9.66 7.00
CA ILE A 243 -12.29 10.53 8.08
C ILE A 243 -11.86 9.68 9.28
N TYR A 244 -10.78 10.11 9.93
CA TYR A 244 -10.23 9.39 11.07
C TYR A 244 -10.95 9.75 12.36
N THR A 245 -11.36 8.72 13.09
CA THR A 245 -12.01 8.80 14.41
C THR A 245 -11.08 8.34 15.53
N ALA A 246 -9.78 8.20 15.24
CA ALA A 246 -8.76 7.74 16.17
C ALA A 246 -8.77 8.54 17.50
N PRO A 247 -8.61 7.89 18.65
CA PRO A 247 -8.86 8.53 19.95
C PRO A 247 -7.73 9.45 20.45
N PHE A 248 -6.71 9.75 19.64
CA PHE A 248 -5.53 10.52 20.02
C PHE A 248 -5.14 11.54 18.94
N MET A 249 -4.46 12.62 19.37
CA MET A 249 -3.90 13.67 18.51
C MET A 249 -4.87 14.25 17.47
N GLN A 250 -6.14 14.43 17.85
CA GLN A 250 -7.16 15.00 16.96
C GLN A 250 -6.89 16.48 16.61
N ASP A 251 -6.13 17.19 17.43
CA ASP A 251 -5.82 18.62 17.23
C ASP A 251 -4.60 18.86 16.33
N LEU A 252 -3.78 17.83 16.08
CA LEU A 252 -2.57 17.92 15.26
C LEU A 252 -2.69 16.98 14.07
N LYS A 253 -3.28 17.50 12.98
CA LYS A 253 -3.55 16.76 11.74
C LYS A 253 -2.78 17.34 10.57
N ILE A 254 -2.36 16.46 9.66
CA ILE A 254 -1.98 16.82 8.30
C ILE A 254 -3.06 16.20 7.42
N PHE A 255 -3.86 17.03 6.75
CA PHE A 255 -5.11 16.62 6.12
C PHE A 255 -6.11 16.02 7.13
N GLU A 256 -6.69 14.85 6.87
CA GLU A 256 -7.62 14.20 7.79
C GLU A 256 -6.89 13.39 8.88
N MET A 257 -5.65 12.97 8.63
CA MET A 257 -4.93 12.05 9.52
C MET A 257 -4.19 12.79 10.65
N PRO A 258 -4.31 12.29 11.90
CA PRO A 258 -3.42 12.68 13.00
C PRO A 258 -1.96 12.41 12.65
N VAL A 259 -1.03 13.29 13.04
CA VAL A 259 0.40 13.14 12.72
C VAL A 259 0.97 11.78 13.15
N ALA A 260 0.56 11.26 14.31
CA ALA A 260 0.98 9.92 14.75
C ALA A 260 0.49 8.79 13.83
N GLY A 261 -0.63 8.99 13.14
CA GLY A 261 -1.15 8.04 12.14
C GLY A 261 -0.17 7.85 10.97
N PHE A 262 0.52 8.93 10.55
CA PHE A 262 1.46 8.84 9.43
C PHE A 262 2.60 7.85 9.70
N LEU A 263 2.98 7.64 10.96
CA LEU A 263 4.02 6.67 11.35
C LEU A 263 3.65 5.23 10.95
N GLY A 264 2.36 4.93 10.78
CA GLY A 264 1.88 3.63 10.34
C GLY A 264 2.12 3.36 8.85
N PHE A 265 2.22 4.38 8.00
CA PHE A 265 2.30 4.19 6.55
C PHE A 265 3.58 3.47 6.10
N GLY A 266 4.72 3.75 6.73
CA GLY A 266 5.97 3.06 6.42
C GLY A 266 5.88 1.54 6.67
N PRO A 267 5.61 1.11 7.92
CA PRO A 267 5.44 -0.31 8.25
C PRO A 267 4.31 -1.00 7.46
N PHE A 268 3.24 -0.27 7.13
CA PHE A 268 2.13 -0.81 6.36
C PHE A 268 2.54 -1.36 4.98
N ALA A 269 3.51 -0.73 4.31
CA ALA A 269 4.05 -1.24 3.06
C ALA A 269 4.81 -2.57 3.25
N TRP A 270 5.46 -2.77 4.41
CA TRP A 270 6.04 -4.06 4.76
C TRP A 270 4.96 -5.10 4.99
N GLU A 271 3.86 -4.77 5.66
CA GLU A 271 2.74 -5.70 5.85
C GLU A 271 2.18 -6.21 4.54
N TYR A 272 1.86 -5.30 3.63
CA TYR A 272 1.37 -5.68 2.31
C TYR A 272 2.36 -6.56 1.55
N PHE A 273 3.67 -6.26 1.64
CA PHE A 273 4.72 -7.09 1.04
C PHE A 273 4.72 -8.51 1.61
N VAL A 274 4.73 -8.66 2.93
CA VAL A 274 4.83 -10.00 3.55
C VAL A 274 3.55 -10.81 3.37
N MET A 275 2.38 -10.16 3.42
CA MET A 275 1.09 -10.80 3.16
C MET A 275 0.98 -11.26 1.71
N TYR A 276 1.46 -10.45 0.76
CA TYR A 276 1.56 -10.84 -0.65
C TYR A 276 2.52 -12.02 -0.85
N SER A 277 3.71 -11.98 -0.24
CA SER A 277 4.69 -13.07 -0.31
C SER A 277 4.12 -14.36 0.29
N PHE A 278 3.40 -14.28 1.41
CA PHE A 278 2.72 -15.40 2.03
C PHE A 278 1.62 -15.97 1.13
N ALA A 279 0.76 -15.12 0.56
CA ALA A 279 -0.28 -15.54 -0.37
C ALA A 279 0.31 -16.27 -1.60
N ARG A 280 1.44 -15.80 -2.13
CA ARG A 280 2.14 -16.47 -3.23
C ARG A 280 2.68 -17.84 -2.86
N LEU A 281 3.09 -18.06 -1.62
CA LEU A 281 3.50 -19.40 -1.16
C LEU A 281 2.34 -20.38 -1.18
N LEU A 282 1.15 -19.95 -0.76
CA LEU A 282 -0.06 -20.77 -0.81
C LEU A 282 -0.44 -21.10 -2.26
N LEU A 283 -0.51 -20.10 -3.13
CA LEU A 283 -0.87 -20.28 -4.54
C LEU A 283 0.14 -21.15 -5.32
N ARG A 284 1.43 -21.14 -4.94
CA ARG A 284 2.44 -22.02 -5.55
C ARG A 284 2.28 -23.48 -5.13
N ARG A 285 1.84 -23.74 -3.89
CA ARG A 285 1.63 -25.10 -3.39
C ARG A 285 0.47 -25.82 -4.10
N ASP A 286 -0.53 -25.07 -4.56
CA ASP A 286 -1.69 -25.61 -5.26
C ASP A 286 -1.43 -25.94 -6.73
N LEU A 287 -0.37 -25.40 -7.34
CA LEU A 287 0.05 -25.72 -8.71
C LEU A 287 1.06 -26.88 -8.79
N GLY A 288 1.51 -27.38 -7.64
CA GLY A 288 2.44 -28.52 -7.51
C GLY A 288 1.77 -29.80 -7.02
N LYS A 289 0.44 -29.84 -6.99
CA LYS A 289 -0.41 -31.01 -6.77
C LYS A 289 -1.19 -31.29 -8.05
#